data_AF-A0A4S0N2X0-F1
#
_entry.id   AF-A0A4S0N2X0-F1
#
_cell.length_a   1.000
_cell.length_b   1.000
_cell.length_c   1.000
_cell.angle_alpha   90.00
_cell.angle_beta   90.00
_cell.angle_gamma   90.00
#
_symmetry.space_group_name_H-M   'P 1'
#
loop_
_entity.id
_entity.type
_entity.pdbx_description
1 polymer ?
#
loop_
_entity_poly.entity_id
_entity_poly.type
_entity_poly.pdbx_seq_one_letter_code
_entity_poly.pdbx_strand_id
1 'polypeptide(L)'
;AMILDHVGQPMELAHLPYKKGCSFEDYVGERGLEKHGKKKWRKYVFDVVNRLRAALQPDYVVIGGGNVDKLDELPEKSRRGDNTRAFEGGFRLWRDKALIV
;
A
#
# COMPACT_ATOMS: atom_id res chain seq x y z
N ALA A 1 -0.94 -5.06 -4.39
CA ALA A 1 -0.55 -5.39 -5.77
C ALA A 1 0.88 -4.95 -6.01
N MET A 2 1.58 -5.63 -6.91
CA MET A 2 2.92 -5.29 -7.39
C MET A 2 2.89 -5.27 -8.91
N ILE A 3 3.65 -4.38 -9.53
CA ILE A 3 3.83 -4.35 -10.98
C ILE A 3 5.31 -4.59 -11.26
N LEU A 4 5.63 -5.65 -12.02
CA LEU A 4 6.98 -5.99 -12.45
C LEU A 4 6.99 -6.10 -13.97
N ASP A 5 7.79 -5.30 -14.67
CA ASP A 5 7.91 -5.37 -16.14
C ASP A 5 6.55 -5.48 -16.87
N HIS A 6 5.63 -4.58 -16.52
CA HIS A 6 4.24 -4.54 -17.04
C HIS A 6 3.31 -5.69 -16.63
N VAL A 7 3.75 -6.61 -15.75
CA VAL A 7 2.91 -7.65 -15.14
C VAL A 7 2.30 -7.12 -13.85
N GLY A 8 0.98 -6.96 -13.82
CA GLY A 8 0.19 -6.59 -12.65
C GLY A 8 -0.17 -7.81 -11.81
N GLN A 9 0.54 -8.01 -10.70
CA GLN A 9 0.30 -9.10 -9.76
C GLN A 9 -0.61 -8.65 -8.60
N PRO A 10 -1.82 -9.20 -8.43
CA PRO A 10 -2.64 -8.96 -7.25
C PRO A 10 -1.99 -9.61 -6.01
N MET A 11 -2.22 -9.01 -4.84
CA MET A 11 -1.65 -9.50 -3.57
C MET A 11 -2.65 -9.26 -2.44
N GLU A 12 -2.97 -10.33 -1.70
CA GLU A 12 -3.71 -10.26 -0.44
C GLU A 12 -2.75 -10.23 0.74
N LEU A 13 -2.42 -9.02 1.20
CA LEU A 13 -1.43 -8.80 2.27
C LEU A 13 -2.08 -8.47 3.61
N ALA A 14 -3.39 -8.17 3.62
CA ALA A 14 -4.12 -7.69 4.79
C ALA A 14 -3.95 -8.61 6.01
N HIS A 15 -4.09 -9.92 5.80
CA HIS A 15 -4.09 -10.93 6.86
C HIS A 15 -2.70 -11.47 7.24
N LEU A 16 -1.63 -10.96 6.63
CA LEU A 16 -0.28 -11.38 7.00
C LEU A 16 0.02 -11.06 8.47
N PRO A 17 0.72 -11.97 9.18
CA PRO A 17 0.99 -11.80 10.60
C PRO A 17 1.90 -10.59 10.85
N TYR A 18 1.60 -9.84 11.91
CA TYR A 18 2.34 -8.64 12.26
C TYR A 18 2.81 -8.60 13.72
N LYS A 19 1.99 -8.05 14.62
CA LYS A 19 2.35 -7.82 16.03
C LYS A 19 1.25 -8.33 16.93
N LYS A 20 1.66 -8.97 18.03
CA LYS A 20 0.75 -9.44 19.10
C LYS A 20 -0.39 -10.33 18.57
N GLY A 21 -0.07 -11.20 17.60
CA GLY A 21 -1.03 -12.12 17.00
C GLY A 21 -2.05 -11.47 16.06
N CYS A 22 -1.93 -10.17 15.74
CA CYS A 22 -2.81 -9.52 14.76
C CYS A 22 -2.13 -9.36 13.40
N SER A 23 -2.94 -9.07 12.40
CA SER A 23 -2.56 -8.90 11.00
C SER A 23 -2.06 -7.47 10.69
N PHE A 24 -1.60 -7.23 9.45
CA PHE A 24 -1.31 -5.87 9.00
C PHE A 24 -2.54 -4.98 9.06
N GLU A 25 -3.67 -5.44 8.52
CA GLU A 25 -4.91 -4.66 8.46
C GLU A 25 -5.37 -4.17 9.83
N ASP A 26 -5.19 -4.99 10.87
CA ASP A 26 -5.54 -4.64 12.25
C ASP A 26 -4.83 -3.38 12.77
N TYR A 27 -3.63 -3.10 12.25
CA TYR A 27 -2.79 -1.99 12.68
C TYR A 27 -2.80 -0.81 11.70
N VAL A 28 -2.84 -1.07 10.38
CA VAL A 28 -2.72 -0.02 9.35
C VAL A 28 -4.05 0.35 8.68
N GLY A 29 -5.12 -0.42 8.90
CA GLY A 29 -6.47 -0.07 8.46
C GLY A 29 -7.12 1.03 9.30
N GLU A 30 -8.36 1.41 8.96
CA GLU A 30 -9.12 2.45 9.68
C GLU A 30 -9.30 2.09 11.16
N ARG A 31 -9.62 0.83 11.46
CA ARG A 31 -9.74 0.33 12.83
C ARG A 31 -8.45 0.55 13.64
N GLY A 32 -7.29 0.31 13.03
CA GLY A 32 -6.00 0.55 13.66
C GLY A 32 -5.73 2.03 13.89
N LEU A 33 -6.14 2.88 12.95
CA LEU A 33 -6.06 4.33 13.06
C LEU A 33 -6.91 4.86 14.23
N GLU A 34 -8.18 4.48 14.32
CA GLU A 34 -9.10 4.90 15.38
C GLU A 34 -8.60 4.43 16.75
N LYS A 35 -8.18 3.17 16.85
CA LYS A 35 -7.71 2.56 18.11
C LYS A 35 -6.42 3.17 18.66
N HIS A 36 -5.48 3.50 17.78
CA HIS A 36 -4.12 3.89 18.20
C HIS A 36 -3.83 5.39 18.04
N GLY A 37 -4.69 6.11 17.33
CA GLY A 37 -4.51 7.51 16.99
C GLY A 37 -3.45 7.72 15.89
N LYS A 38 -3.59 8.86 15.19
CA LYS A 38 -2.83 9.22 13.99
C LYS A 38 -1.31 9.06 14.14
N LYS A 39 -0.74 9.50 15.27
CA LYS A 39 0.72 9.46 15.53
C LYS A 39 1.27 8.04 15.56
N LYS A 40 0.59 7.10 16.24
CA LYS A 40 1.04 5.70 16.30
C LYS A 40 0.72 4.97 15.00
N TRP A 41 -0.46 5.21 14.43
CA TRP A 41 -0.87 4.64 13.15
C TRP A 41 0.15 4.92 12.03
N ARG A 42 0.63 6.17 11.89
CA ARG A 42 1.70 6.51 10.94
C ARG A 42 2.96 5.66 11.13
N LYS A 43 3.39 5.44 12.38
CA LYS A 43 4.55 4.58 12.67
C LYS A 43 4.31 3.13 12.24
N TYR A 44 3.09 2.61 12.39
CA TYR A 44 2.75 1.27 11.90
C TYR A 44 2.73 1.20 10.38
N VAL A 45 2.21 2.22 9.70
CA VAL A 45 2.27 2.31 8.22
C VAL A 45 3.72 2.27 7.75
N PHE A 46 4.61 3.07 8.34
CA PHE A 46 6.03 3.08 8.00
C PHE A 46 6.69 1.71 8.22
N ASP A 47 6.43 1.06 9.36
CA ASP A 47 6.98 -0.26 9.66
C ASP A 47 6.48 -1.33 8.67
N VAL A 48 5.19 -1.34 8.33
CA VAL A 48 4.63 -2.29 7.35
C VAL A 48 5.21 -2.04 5.96
N VAL A 49 5.28 -0.78 5.50
CA VAL A 49 5.87 -0.43 4.21
C VAL A 49 7.34 -0.87 4.16
N ASN A 50 8.13 -0.60 5.20
CA ASN A 50 9.53 -1.01 5.24
C ASN A 50 9.71 -2.54 5.22
N ARG A 51 8.84 -3.29 5.89
CA ARG A 51 8.84 -4.77 5.85
C ARG A 51 8.54 -5.31 4.46
N LEU A 52 7.50 -4.77 3.81
CA LEU A 52 7.15 -5.15 2.45
C LEU A 52 8.26 -4.77 1.46
N ARG A 53 8.89 -3.59 1.65
CA ARG A 53 10.03 -3.17 0.83
C ARG A 53 11.22 -4.09 0.99
N ALA A 54 11.51 -4.54 2.21
CA ALA A 54 12.57 -5.50 2.48
C ALA A 54 12.29 -6.88 1.85
N ALA A 55 11.04 -7.33 1.85
CA ALA A 55 10.65 -8.62 1.31
C ALA A 55 10.56 -8.63 -0.23
N LEU A 56 10.02 -7.57 -0.83
CA LEU A 56 9.66 -7.51 -2.24
C LEU A 56 10.65 -6.70 -3.09
N GLN A 57 11.55 -5.94 -2.46
CA GLN A 57 12.58 -5.11 -3.10
C GLN A 57 12.07 -4.25 -4.29
N PRO A 58 10.95 -3.49 -4.15
CA PRO A 58 10.47 -2.64 -5.23
C PRO A 58 11.37 -1.42 -5.41
N ASP A 59 11.44 -0.90 -6.65
CA ASP A 59 12.12 0.37 -6.93
C ASP A 59 11.47 1.55 -6.21
N TYR A 60 10.13 1.56 -6.16
CA TYR A 60 9.34 2.54 -5.43
C TYR A 60 8.01 1.95 -4.96
N VAL A 61 7.40 2.61 -3.96
CA VAL A 61 6.10 2.25 -3.41
C VAL A 61 5.09 3.37 -3.71
N VAL A 62 3.90 3.00 -4.19
CA VAL A 62 2.78 3.93 -4.29
C VAL A 62 1.81 3.65 -3.16
N ILE A 63 1.62 4.62 -2.27
CA ILE A 63 0.66 4.52 -1.16
C ILE A 63 -0.62 5.21 -1.61
N GLY A 64 -1.66 4.43 -1.89
CA GLY A 64 -2.99 4.93 -2.24
C GLY A 64 -4.00 4.77 -1.10
N GLY A 65 -5.28 4.72 -1.48
CA GLY A 65 -6.41 4.54 -0.56
C GLY A 65 -6.80 5.83 0.17
N GLY A 66 -8.02 5.87 0.69
CA GLY A 66 -8.62 7.08 1.28
C GLY A 66 -7.89 7.64 2.51
N ASN A 67 -6.98 6.87 3.11
CA ASN A 67 -6.20 7.29 4.27
C ASN A 67 -4.84 7.89 3.93
N VAL A 68 -4.44 7.94 2.66
CA VAL A 68 -3.11 8.43 2.27
C VAL A 68 -2.88 9.85 2.82
N ASP A 69 -3.87 10.75 2.72
CA ASP A 69 -3.77 12.15 3.18
C ASP A 69 -3.59 12.30 4.69
N LYS A 70 -3.81 11.23 5.47
CA LYS A 70 -3.54 11.20 6.90
C LYS A 70 -2.04 11.01 7.19
N LEU A 71 -1.23 10.53 6.24
CA LEU A 71 0.23 10.60 6.33
C LEU A 71 0.67 12.04 6.09
N ASP A 72 1.55 12.60 6.90
CA ASP A 72 2.22 13.89 6.66
C ASP A 72 3.53 13.67 5.89
N GLU A 73 4.33 12.72 6.36
CA GLU A 73 5.53 12.23 5.69
C GLU A 73 5.28 10.87 5.03
N LEU A 74 6.13 10.51 4.08
CA LEU A 74 6.06 9.21 3.42
C LEU A 74 7.31 8.37 3.75
N PRO A 75 7.18 7.04 3.81
CA PRO A 75 8.34 6.16 3.91
C PRO A 75 9.29 6.37 2.72
N GLU A 76 10.56 6.06 2.93
CA GLU A 76 11.58 6.19 1.90
C GLU A 76 11.21 5.40 0.63
N LYS A 77 11.51 5.99 -0.54
CA LYS A 77 11.11 5.52 -1.89
C LYS A 77 9.60 5.38 -2.09
N SER A 78 8.79 6.12 -1.31
CA SER A 78 7.34 6.11 -1.46
C SER A 78 6.81 7.42 -2.05
N ARG A 79 5.71 7.32 -2.79
CA ARG A 79 4.93 8.47 -3.27
C ARG A 79 3.44 8.27 -3.01
N ARG A 80 2.69 9.36 -2.89
CA ARG A 80 1.23 9.30 -2.80
C ARG A 80 0.63 8.87 -4.14
N GLY A 81 -0.31 7.95 -4.07
CA GLY A 81 -1.25 7.69 -5.15
C GLY A 81 -2.35 8.74 -5.14
N ASP A 82 -2.88 9.03 -6.33
CA ASP A 82 -4.09 9.81 -6.50
C ASP A 82 -5.24 8.85 -6.77
N ASN A 83 -6.38 9.03 -6.08
CA ASN A 83 -7.58 8.21 -6.27
C ASN A 83 -8.10 8.25 -7.73
N THR A 84 -7.83 9.32 -8.48
CA THR A 84 -8.17 9.40 -9.91
C THR A 84 -7.50 8.29 -10.74
N ARG A 85 -6.37 7.73 -10.26
CA ARG A 85 -5.66 6.63 -10.92
C ARG A 85 -6.43 5.31 -10.92
N ALA A 86 -7.48 5.17 -10.09
CA ALA A 86 -8.37 4.01 -10.16
C ALA A 86 -9.07 3.92 -11.52
N PHE A 87 -9.58 5.06 -12.03
CA PHE A 87 -10.23 5.11 -13.34
C PHE A 87 -9.23 4.86 -14.47
N GLU A 88 -8.06 5.49 -14.40
CA GLU A 88 -7.01 5.30 -15.40
C GLU A 88 -6.54 3.83 -15.45
N GLY A 89 -6.37 3.18 -14.31
CA GLY A 89 -6.07 1.74 -14.23
C GLY A 89 -7.13 0.89 -14.92
N GLY A 90 -8.41 1.19 -14.70
CA GLY A 90 -9.53 0.53 -15.39
C GLY A 90 -9.49 0.71 -16.91
N PHE A 91 -9.13 1.89 -17.42
CA PHE A 91 -8.95 2.08 -18.86
C PHE A 91 -7.74 1.32 -19.41
N ARG A 92 -6.62 1.31 -18.68
CA ARG A 92 -5.39 0.60 -19.07
C ARG A 92 -5.63 -0.90 -19.17
N LEU A 93 -6.44 -1.48 -18.28
CA LEU A 93 -6.81 -2.91 -18.30
C LEU A 93 -7.32 -3.38 -19.67
N TRP A 94 -8.03 -2.52 -20.40
CA TRP A 94 -8.62 -2.86 -21.71
C TRP A 94 -7.82 -2.33 -22.91
N ARG A 95 -7.09 -1.22 -22.72
CA ARG A 95 -6.49 -0.47 -23.84
C ARG A 95 -4.98 -0.65 -23.95
N ASP A 96 -4.30 -0.94 -22.84
CA ASP A 96 -2.85 -1.07 -22.81
C ASP A 96 -2.46 -2.51 -23.16
N LYS A 97 -1.93 -2.68 -24.37
CA LYS A 97 -1.50 -4.01 -24.87
C LYS A 97 -0.22 -4.53 -24.21
N ALA A 98 0.54 -3.67 -23.53
CA ALA A 98 1.74 -4.08 -22.81
C ALA A 98 1.42 -4.61 -21.42
N LEU A 99 0.26 -4.27 -20.85
CA LEU A 99 -0.17 -4.71 -19.53
C LEU A 99 -0.57 -6.19 -19.56
N ILE A 100 0.07 -6.98 -18.69
CA ILE A 100 -0.30 -8.36 -18.41
C ILE A 100 -0.89 -8.40 -17.00
N VAL A 101 -2.05 -9.01 -16.82
CA VAL A 101 -2.75 -9.12 -15.54
C VAL A 101 -3.25 -10.54 -15.31
#